data_AF-A0A415BPL8-F1
#
_entry.id   AF-A0A415BPL8-F1
#
_cell.length_a   1.000
_cell.length_b   1.000
_cell.length_c   1.000
_cell.angle_alpha   90.00
_cell.angle_beta   90.00
_cell.angle_gamma   90.00
#
_symmetry.space_group_name_H-M   'P 1'
#
loop_
_entity.id
_entity.type
_entity.pdbx_description
1 polymer ?
#
loop_
_entity_poly.entity_id
_entity_poly.type
_entity_poly.pdbx_seq_one_letter_code
_entity_poly.pdbx_strand_id
1 'polypeptide(L)'
;MALINCSNCGAQISDKSKNCIHCGVSTSISLKTLISCPECGALIEKTVSKCPECGFPLVVEKAKAQCPECSTMVEKNTNECPECGFPMSEFKSNNNQEDLKPVTQSSFNSGTKIGVFILSIVCGVFVLFFKLGMFSNESSEYDYIPTNINSSTTEQYYNYDTDEDKESDRDREERNRQNDLTMKLLNVENELRETVDELAELYRERGGNTGLSGVALKQRIVILYQRAVEIARATGDESLVREYERRKEKSISAMQMMN
;
A
#
# COMPACT_ATOMS: atom_id res chain seq x y z
N MET A 1 3.67 -12.65 35.12
CA MET A 1 4.89 -12.76 34.31
C MET A 1 4.45 -12.48 32.90
N ALA A 2 4.81 -11.33 32.34
CA ALA A 2 4.40 -10.97 30.98
C ALA A 2 5.55 -11.27 30.01
N LEU A 3 5.19 -11.87 28.88
CA LEU A 3 6.09 -11.99 27.74
C LEU A 3 5.95 -10.72 26.90
N ILE A 4 7.08 -10.10 26.56
CA ILE A 4 7.15 -8.94 25.68
C ILE A 4 7.87 -9.32 24.38
N ASN A 5 7.54 -8.66 23.29
CA ASN A 5 8.22 -8.86 22.01
C ASN A 5 9.45 -7.96 21.94
N CYS A 6 10.59 -8.51 21.54
CA CYS A 6 11.80 -7.75 21.29
C CYS A 6 11.62 -6.89 20.04
N SER A 7 11.72 -5.56 20.15
CA SER A 7 11.59 -4.65 19.00
C SER A 7 12.71 -4.79 17.95
N ASN A 8 13.83 -5.44 18.29
CA ASN A 8 14.94 -5.67 17.37
C ASN A 8 14.81 -6.96 16.55
N CYS A 9 14.35 -8.06 17.16
CA CYS A 9 14.31 -9.38 16.50
C CYS A 9 12.92 -10.04 16.48
N GLY A 10 11.91 -9.41 17.09
CA GLY A 10 10.54 -9.92 17.17
C GLY A 10 10.33 -11.08 18.15
N ALA A 11 11.38 -11.63 18.75
CA ALA A 11 11.27 -12.78 19.64
C ALA A 11 10.62 -12.44 20.99
N GLN A 12 9.83 -13.38 21.54
CA GLN A 12 9.20 -13.25 22.85
C GLN A 12 10.21 -13.46 23.96
N ILE A 13 10.30 -12.51 24.89
CA ILE A 13 11.20 -12.54 26.04
C ILE A 13 10.44 -12.14 27.31
N SER A 14 10.97 -12.52 28.48
CA SER A 14 10.40 -12.05 29.75
C SER A 14 10.65 -10.56 29.95
N ASP A 15 9.62 -9.87 30.45
CA ASP A 15 9.67 -8.51 31.01
C ASP A 15 10.78 -8.25 32.05
N LYS A 16 11.35 -9.29 32.67
CA LYS A 16 12.43 -9.18 33.66
C LYS A 16 13.84 -9.38 33.09
N SER A 17 13.96 -9.86 31.86
CA SER A 17 15.27 -10.07 31.24
C SER A 17 15.95 -8.72 31.08
N LYS A 18 17.27 -8.59 31.35
CA LYS A 18 18.03 -7.36 31.07
C LYS A 18 18.40 -7.24 29.58
N ASN A 19 18.57 -8.38 28.93
CA ASN A 19 18.94 -8.51 27.53
C ASN A 19 18.06 -9.57 26.86
N CYS A 20 17.78 -9.37 25.58
CA CYS A 20 17.13 -10.37 24.75
C CYS A 20 18.07 -11.57 24.57
N ILE A 21 17.61 -12.75 24.95
CA ILE A 21 18.30 -14.04 24.73
C ILE A 21 18.53 -14.37 23.25
N HIS A 22 17.71 -13.82 22.34
CA HIS A 22 17.80 -14.12 20.91
C HIS A 22 18.74 -13.18 20.13
N CYS A 23 18.84 -11.90 20.52
CA CYS A 23 19.65 -10.91 19.78
C CYS A 23 20.63 -10.10 20.64
N GLY A 24 20.67 -10.30 21.96
CA GLY A 24 21.61 -9.62 22.87
C GLY A 24 21.27 -8.17 23.22
N VAL A 25 20.36 -7.51 22.49
CA VAL A 25 19.90 -6.13 22.76
C VAL A 25 19.25 -6.02 24.14
N SER A 26 19.50 -4.91 24.85
CA SER A 26 18.91 -4.69 26.17
C SER A 26 17.39 -4.52 26.09
N THR A 27 16.67 -5.09 27.04
CA THR A 27 15.20 -5.02 27.08
C THR A 27 14.67 -3.62 27.35
N SER A 28 15.47 -2.77 28.01
CA SER A 28 15.23 -1.34 28.15
C SER A 28 15.14 -0.62 26.80
N ILE A 29 15.95 -1.05 25.83
CA ILE A 29 15.90 -0.55 24.45
C ILE A 29 14.74 -1.20 23.71
N SER A 30 14.43 -2.48 23.99
CA SER A 30 13.29 -3.18 23.37
C SER A 30 11.91 -2.57 23.67
N LEU A 31 11.74 -1.93 24.84
CA LEU A 31 10.50 -1.24 25.22
C LEU A 31 10.38 0.17 24.63
N LYS A 32 11.46 0.75 24.10
CA LYS A 32 11.40 2.04 23.42
C LYS A 32 10.96 1.85 21.98
N THR A 33 10.08 2.75 21.53
CA THR A 33 9.72 2.89 20.13
C THR A 33 10.94 3.42 19.37
N LEU A 34 11.66 2.49 18.75
CA LEU A 34 12.75 2.79 17.83
C LEU A 34 12.15 3.06 16.45
N ILE A 35 12.61 4.12 15.82
CA ILE A 35 12.31 4.41 14.41
C ILE A 35 13.58 4.16 13.60
N SER A 36 13.44 3.82 12.33
CA SER A 36 14.59 3.72 11.43
C SER A 36 14.86 5.09 10.80
N CYS A 37 16.13 5.50 10.76
CA CYS A 37 16.51 6.73 10.09
C CYS A 37 16.28 6.61 8.57
N PRO A 38 15.56 7.53 7.93
CA PRO A 38 15.24 7.45 6.50
C PRO A 38 16.47 7.63 5.57
N GLU A 39 17.56 8.21 6.08
CA GLU A 39 18.80 8.43 5.32
C GLU A 39 19.80 7.28 5.47
N CYS A 40 20.07 6.84 6.70
CA CYS A 40 21.15 5.87 6.97
C CYS A 40 20.67 4.50 7.44
N GLY A 41 19.36 4.32 7.68
CA GLY A 41 18.80 3.06 8.18
C GLY A 41 19.15 2.72 9.64
N ALA A 42 19.82 3.62 10.36
CA ALA A 42 20.15 3.41 11.78
C ALA A 42 18.88 3.36 12.64
N LEU A 43 18.77 2.38 13.54
CA LEU A 43 17.71 2.34 14.55
C LEU A 43 18.00 3.37 15.64
N ILE A 44 17.07 4.29 15.80
CA ILE A 44 17.18 5.48 16.64
C ILE A 44 15.95 5.59 17.52
N GLU A 45 16.11 6.09 18.75
CA GLU A 45 14.96 6.31 19.62
C GLU A 45 14.11 7.47 19.10
N LYS A 46 12.78 7.35 19.14
CA LYS A 46 11.84 8.42 18.74
C LYS A 46 12.00 9.75 19.51
N THR A 47 12.85 9.81 20.53
CA THR A 47 13.10 11.03 21.33
C THR A 47 14.26 11.87 20.83
N VAL A 48 15.07 11.37 19.87
CA VAL A 48 16.27 12.07 19.40
C VAL A 48 15.92 12.99 18.23
N SER A 49 16.29 14.27 18.32
CA SER A 49 16.00 15.30 17.30
C SER A 49 16.94 15.26 16.09
N LYS A 50 18.05 14.54 16.17
CA LYS A 50 19.01 14.33 15.09
C LYS A 50 19.56 12.91 15.14
N CYS A 51 19.73 12.28 13.99
CA CYS A 51 20.36 10.97 13.92
C CYS A 51 21.83 11.09 14.38
N PRO A 52 22.28 10.30 15.37
CA PRO A 52 23.67 10.35 15.84
C PRO A 52 24.66 9.78 14.82
N GLU A 53 24.21 8.93 13.90
CA GLU A 53 25.06 8.27 12.90
C GLU A 53 25.29 9.14 11.66
N CYS A 54 24.24 9.77 11.13
CA CYS A 54 24.34 10.55 9.88
C CYS A 54 24.08 12.06 10.05
N GLY A 55 23.69 12.52 11.24
CA GLY A 55 23.37 13.93 11.50
C GLY A 55 22.02 14.40 10.94
N PHE A 56 21.22 13.51 10.33
CA PHE A 56 19.94 13.87 9.73
C PHE A 56 18.94 14.39 10.77
N PRO A 57 18.28 15.55 10.56
CA PRO A 57 17.32 16.10 11.49
C PRO A 57 16.03 15.28 11.48
N LEU A 58 15.70 14.67 12.62
CA LEU A 58 14.50 13.86 12.78
C LEU A 58 13.43 14.76 13.39
N VAL A 59 12.43 15.11 12.59
CA VAL A 59 11.27 15.85 13.09
C VAL A 59 10.40 14.86 13.83
N VAL A 60 10.64 14.73 15.13
CA VAL A 60 9.74 14.02 16.03
C VAL A 60 8.46 14.84 16.10
N GLU A 61 7.42 14.41 15.40
CA GLU A 61 6.09 15.01 15.54
C GLU A 61 5.65 14.83 17.01
N LYS A 62 5.80 15.89 17.79
CA LYS A 62 5.20 15.98 19.12
C LYS A 62 3.70 15.80 18.92
N ALA A 63 3.12 14.79 19.57
CA ALA A 63 1.69 14.53 19.53
C ALA A 63 0.93 15.81 19.93
N LYS A 64 0.22 16.41 18.97
CA LYS A 64 -0.66 17.56 19.19
C LYS A 64 -2.03 17.05 19.62
N ALA A 65 -2.60 17.67 20.65
CA ALA A 65 -3.95 17.38 21.12
C ALA A 65 -4.84 18.59 20.81
N GLN A 66 -6.08 18.34 20.38
CA GLN A 66 -7.04 19.40 20.15
C GLN A 66 -7.65 19.85 21.50
N CYS A 67 -7.69 21.16 21.74
CA CYS A 67 -8.35 21.72 22.91
C CYS A 67 -9.86 21.49 22.81
N PRO A 68 -10.52 20.91 23.83
CA PRO A 68 -11.95 20.61 23.79
C PRO A 68 -12.84 21.86 23.77
N GLU A 69 -12.33 23.01 24.22
CA GLU A 69 -13.14 24.23 24.36
C GLU A 69 -13.00 25.18 23.16
N CYS A 70 -11.77 25.38 22.66
CA CYS A 70 -11.53 26.28 21.53
C CYS A 70 -11.13 25.57 20.23
N SER A 71 -11.02 24.22 20.23
CA SER A 71 -10.57 23.41 19.10
C SER A 71 -9.17 23.73 18.56
N THR A 72 -8.38 24.53 19.27
CA THR A 72 -6.99 24.84 18.90
C THR A 72 -6.10 23.62 19.10
N MET A 73 -5.18 23.37 18.16
CA MET A 73 -4.15 22.34 18.29
C MET A 73 -3.09 22.77 19.28
N VAL A 74 -3.02 22.10 20.43
CA VAL A 74 -2.11 22.41 21.53
C VAL A 74 -1.12 21.27 21.74
N GLU A 75 0.13 21.57 22.11
CA GLU A 75 1.09 20.52 22.48
C GLU A 75 0.62 19.80 23.74
N LYS A 76 0.64 18.46 23.76
CA LYS A 76 0.16 17.62 24.88
C LYS A 76 0.81 17.94 26.25
N ASN A 77 1.91 18.69 26.25
CA ASN A 77 2.68 19.03 27.45
C ASN A 77 2.35 20.40 28.06
N THR A 78 1.45 21.21 27.48
CA THR A 78 1.04 22.45 28.15
C THR A 78 0.01 22.15 29.24
N ASN A 79 0.04 22.94 30.32
CA ASN A 79 -0.92 22.82 31.41
C ASN A 79 -2.17 23.65 31.17
N GLU A 80 -2.09 24.63 30.28
CA GLU A 80 -3.16 25.54 29.90
C GLU A 80 -3.14 25.72 28.38
N CYS A 81 -4.31 25.97 27.78
CA CYS A 81 -4.41 26.36 26.38
C CYS A 81 -3.95 27.82 26.21
N PRO A 82 -2.99 28.12 25.32
CA PRO A 82 -2.49 29.48 25.14
C PRO A 82 -3.51 30.45 24.51
N GLU A 83 -4.54 29.94 23.83
CA GLU A 83 -5.56 30.76 23.17
C GLU A 83 -6.77 31.05 24.07
N CYS A 84 -7.25 30.08 24.84
CA CYS A 84 -8.44 30.26 25.67
C CYS A 84 -8.20 30.21 27.19
N GLY A 85 -6.97 29.92 27.63
CA GLY A 85 -6.64 29.79 29.05
C GLY A 85 -7.20 28.53 29.72
N PHE A 86 -7.77 27.59 28.96
CA PHE A 86 -8.39 26.40 29.53
C PHE A 86 -7.36 25.47 30.20
N PRO A 87 -7.57 25.05 31.46
CA PRO A 87 -6.65 24.16 32.17
C PRO A 87 -6.71 22.74 31.61
N MET A 88 -5.62 22.31 30.98
CA MET A 88 -5.44 21.00 30.36
C MET A 88 -5.02 19.90 31.36
N SER A 89 -5.02 20.20 32.67
CA SER A 89 -4.63 19.28 33.75
C SER A 89 -5.57 18.08 33.92
N GLU A 90 -6.85 18.21 33.56
CA GLU A 90 -7.85 17.14 33.72
C GLU A 90 -7.94 16.18 32.52
N PHE A 91 -7.45 16.58 31.34
CA PHE A 91 -7.58 15.78 30.11
C PHE A 91 -6.47 14.73 29.93
N LYS A 92 -5.42 14.74 30.77
CA LYS A 92 -4.24 13.87 30.63
C LYS A 92 -4.46 12.43 31.08
N SER A 93 -5.54 12.12 31.82
CA SER A 93 -5.68 10.80 32.48
C SER A 93 -6.50 9.74 31.73
N ASN A 94 -7.22 10.08 30.65
CA ASN A 94 -8.20 9.18 30.04
C ASN A 94 -7.83 8.63 28.66
N ASN A 95 -6.56 8.71 28.24
CA ASN A 95 -6.12 8.18 26.94
C ASN A 95 -5.06 7.08 27.10
N ASN A 96 -5.36 6.11 27.97
CA ASN A 96 -4.69 4.80 28.01
C ASN A 96 -5.73 3.71 28.32
N GLN A 97 -6.55 3.34 27.34
CA GLN A 97 -7.12 1.99 27.27
C GLN A 97 -7.67 1.70 25.87
N GLU A 98 -7.01 0.77 25.17
CA GLU A 98 -7.66 -0.09 24.20
C GLU A 98 -8.76 -0.88 24.92
N ASP A 99 -9.97 -1.00 24.34
CA ASP A 99 -10.72 -2.27 24.22
C ASP A 99 -12.18 -2.12 23.72
N LEU A 100 -12.50 -2.90 22.67
CA LEU A 100 -13.78 -3.55 22.31
C LEU A 100 -14.98 -2.80 21.64
N LYS A 101 -15.04 -2.95 20.30
CA LYS A 101 -16.14 -3.44 19.38
C LYS A 101 -17.59 -2.82 19.44
N PRO A 102 -18.55 -3.28 18.58
CA PRO A 102 -18.89 -2.69 17.28
C PRO A 102 -20.35 -2.14 17.23
N VAL A 103 -20.57 -0.93 16.71
CA VAL A 103 -21.94 -0.42 16.56
C VAL A 103 -22.54 -0.86 15.22
N THR A 104 -23.61 -1.64 15.38
CA THR A 104 -24.49 -2.23 14.39
C THR A 104 -25.28 -1.21 13.58
N GLN A 105 -25.32 -1.46 12.26
CA GLN A 105 -26.44 -1.34 11.33
C GLN A 105 -27.41 -0.15 11.50
N SER A 106 -27.27 0.85 10.62
CA SER A 106 -28.33 1.80 10.32
C SER A 106 -29.02 1.44 8.99
N SER A 107 -30.21 0.85 9.14
CA SER A 107 -31.43 1.03 8.36
C SER A 107 -31.33 1.86 7.06
N PHE A 108 -31.54 1.20 5.92
CA PHE A 108 -31.89 1.84 4.65
C PHE A 108 -33.32 1.44 4.32
N ASN A 109 -34.27 2.39 4.41
CA ASN A 109 -35.62 2.16 3.93
C ASN A 109 -36.06 3.25 2.94
N SER A 110 -36.75 2.74 1.91
CA SER A 110 -37.72 3.38 1.00
C SER A 110 -37.19 3.90 -0.34
N GLY A 111 -37.72 3.30 -1.41
CA GLY A 111 -37.44 3.63 -2.81
C GLY A 111 -37.61 2.47 -3.81
N THR A 112 -38.26 1.37 -3.40
CA THR A 112 -38.67 0.26 -4.26
C THR A 112 -39.63 0.79 -5.32
N LYS A 113 -39.20 0.88 -6.59
CA LYS A 113 -39.96 0.65 -7.85
C LYS A 113 -39.17 0.87 -9.15
N ILE A 114 -37.89 1.29 -9.11
CA ILE A 114 -37.06 1.49 -10.33
C ILE A 114 -36.09 0.32 -10.62
N GLY A 115 -35.73 -0.49 -9.62
CA GLY A 115 -34.77 -1.60 -9.77
C GLY A 115 -35.29 -2.85 -10.51
N VAL A 116 -36.61 -2.99 -10.69
CA VAL A 116 -37.21 -4.17 -11.34
C VAL A 116 -37.22 -4.06 -12.87
N PHE A 117 -37.23 -2.83 -13.41
CA PHE A 117 -37.24 -2.60 -14.86
C PHE A 117 -35.87 -2.81 -15.52
N ILE A 118 -34.78 -2.55 -14.81
CA ILE A 118 -33.43 -2.73 -15.36
C ILE A 118 -33.08 -4.23 -15.41
N LEU A 119 -33.47 -5.01 -14.39
CA LEU A 119 -33.25 -6.45 -14.37
C LEU A 119 -34.05 -7.18 -15.48
N SER A 120 -35.27 -6.74 -15.79
CA SER A 120 -36.08 -7.35 -16.84
C SER A 120 -35.58 -7.04 -18.25
N ILE A 121 -35.02 -5.84 -18.48
CA ILE A 121 -34.40 -5.49 -19.77
C ILE A 121 -33.10 -6.25 -19.96
N VAL A 122 -32.26 -6.35 -18.93
CA VAL A 122 -30.99 -7.11 -19.01
C VAL A 122 -31.27 -8.60 -19.23
N CYS A 123 -32.24 -9.19 -18.53
CA CYS A 123 -32.65 -10.59 -18.75
C CYS A 123 -33.32 -10.80 -20.12
N GLY A 124 -34.15 -9.87 -20.59
CA GLY A 124 -34.80 -9.96 -21.90
C GLY A 124 -33.81 -9.86 -23.07
N VAL A 125 -32.81 -8.99 -22.95
CA VAL A 125 -31.70 -8.89 -23.90
C VAL A 125 -30.85 -10.16 -23.85
N PHE A 126 -30.54 -10.69 -22.66
CA PHE A 126 -29.83 -11.97 -22.52
C PHE A 126 -30.57 -13.14 -23.21
N VAL A 127 -31.88 -13.26 -23.04
CA VAL A 127 -32.69 -14.33 -23.67
C VAL A 127 -32.76 -14.18 -25.19
N LEU A 128 -32.83 -12.94 -25.72
CA LEU A 128 -32.73 -12.67 -27.16
C LEU A 128 -31.36 -13.02 -27.74
N PHE A 129 -30.28 -12.74 -26.99
CA PHE A 129 -28.92 -13.14 -27.35
C PHE A 129 -28.74 -14.67 -27.35
N PHE A 130 -29.36 -15.39 -26.41
CA PHE A 130 -29.33 -16.86 -26.38
C PHE A 130 -30.11 -17.53 -27.53
N LYS A 131 -31.14 -16.87 -28.07
CA LYS A 131 -31.93 -17.40 -29.20
C LYS A 131 -31.36 -17.09 -30.58
N LEU A 132 -30.49 -16.08 -30.71
CA LEU A 132 -29.85 -15.70 -31.98
C LEU A 132 -28.47 -16.33 -32.21
N GLY A 133 -28.06 -17.30 -31.38
CA GLY A 133 -27.04 -18.29 -31.76
C GLY A 133 -25.68 -17.74 -32.19
N MET A 134 -25.15 -16.76 -31.45
CA MET A 134 -23.79 -16.20 -31.68
C MET A 134 -22.89 -16.39 -30.45
N PHE A 135 -22.86 -17.60 -29.89
CA PHE A 135 -21.75 -18.05 -29.04
C PHE A 135 -21.13 -19.27 -29.70
N SER A 136 -20.39 -19.04 -30.78
CA SER A 136 -19.31 -19.94 -31.15
C SER A 136 -18.22 -19.78 -30.10
N ASN A 137 -18.38 -20.47 -28.97
CA ASN A 137 -17.26 -20.84 -28.13
C ASN A 137 -16.49 -21.91 -28.92
N GLU A 138 -15.53 -21.47 -29.73
CA GLU A 138 -14.41 -22.32 -30.10
C GLU A 138 -13.59 -22.53 -28.83
N SER A 139 -13.97 -23.56 -28.08
CA SER A 139 -13.20 -24.08 -26.97
C SER A 139 -11.92 -24.70 -27.52
N SER A 140 -10.85 -23.90 -27.61
CA SER A 140 -9.51 -24.46 -27.67
C SER A 140 -9.17 -25.03 -26.30
N GLU A 141 -8.94 -26.32 -26.28
CA GLU A 141 -8.48 -27.11 -25.15
C GLU A 141 -7.13 -26.58 -24.66
N TYR A 142 -7.11 -25.89 -23.51
CA TYR A 142 -5.87 -25.54 -22.82
C TYR A 142 -5.60 -26.60 -21.76
N ASP A 143 -4.55 -27.37 -21.97
CA ASP A 143 -4.06 -28.38 -21.05
C ASP A 143 -3.32 -27.70 -19.89
N TYR A 144 -3.76 -27.97 -18.66
CA TYR A 144 -3.24 -27.38 -17.43
C TYR A 144 -2.20 -28.31 -16.82
N ILE A 145 -0.93 -27.88 -16.73
CA ILE A 145 0.12 -28.60 -15.99
C ILE A 145 0.22 -28.03 -14.57
N PRO A 146 -0.14 -28.79 -13.50
CA PRO A 146 0.07 -28.36 -12.13
C PRO A 146 1.53 -28.59 -11.70
N THR A 147 2.26 -27.55 -11.32
CA THR A 147 3.53 -27.68 -10.58
C THR A 147 3.24 -27.89 -9.11
N ASN A 148 3.05 -29.16 -8.75
CA ASN A 148 3.05 -29.67 -7.39
C ASN A 148 4.51 -29.75 -6.91
N ILE A 149 4.82 -28.99 -5.85
CA ILE A 149 6.02 -29.15 -5.04
C ILE A 149 5.71 -30.25 -4.02
N ASN A 150 6.21 -31.46 -4.24
CA ASN A 150 6.50 -32.41 -3.17
C ASN A 150 7.57 -33.40 -3.63
N SER A 151 8.54 -33.54 -2.73
CA SER A 151 9.70 -34.40 -2.85
C SER A 151 9.35 -35.87 -3.00
N SER A 152 10.28 -36.55 -3.66
CA SER A 152 10.63 -37.97 -3.56
C SER A 152 9.99 -38.93 -4.56
N THR A 153 10.93 -39.47 -5.36
CA THR A 153 10.97 -40.79 -6.00
C THR A 153 10.25 -41.03 -7.33
N THR A 154 11.06 -41.67 -8.18
CA THR A 154 10.78 -42.52 -9.34
C THR A 154 10.53 -41.87 -10.70
N GLU A 155 11.55 -42.04 -11.53
CA GLU A 155 11.59 -41.91 -12.98
C GLU A 155 10.46 -42.71 -13.66
N GLN A 156 9.92 -42.19 -14.77
CA GLN A 156 10.03 -42.74 -16.13
C GLN A 156 8.83 -42.31 -17.01
N TYR A 157 9.16 -41.73 -18.19
CA TYR A 157 8.44 -41.89 -19.48
C TYR A 157 7.09 -41.13 -19.62
N TYR A 158 6.89 -40.17 -20.54
CA TYR A 158 7.15 -40.17 -21.98
C TYR A 158 7.79 -38.87 -22.48
N ASN A 159 8.79 -39.01 -23.35
CA ASN A 159 9.33 -37.97 -24.20
C ASN A 159 8.42 -37.84 -25.44
N TYR A 160 7.71 -36.72 -25.60
CA TYR A 160 7.28 -36.29 -26.92
C TYR A 160 8.47 -35.50 -27.47
N ASP A 161 9.12 -36.04 -28.49
CA ASP A 161 10.10 -35.33 -29.29
C ASP A 161 9.41 -34.11 -29.91
N THR A 162 9.42 -33.01 -29.17
CA THR A 162 9.20 -31.66 -29.67
C THR A 162 10.58 -31.15 -29.99
N ASP A 163 10.76 -30.76 -31.25
CA ASP A 163 12.02 -30.30 -31.81
C ASP A 163 12.81 -29.49 -30.78
N GLU A 164 13.96 -30.01 -30.33
CA GLU A 164 14.80 -29.35 -29.32
C GLU A 164 15.08 -27.92 -29.79
N ASP A 165 14.40 -26.98 -29.14
CA ASP A 165 14.55 -25.56 -29.30
C ASP A 165 16.02 -25.21 -29.06
N LYS A 166 16.78 -25.06 -30.13
CA LYS A 166 18.04 -24.32 -30.11
C LYS A 166 17.71 -22.84 -30.02
N GLU A 167 17.04 -22.45 -28.94
CA GLU A 167 16.97 -21.05 -28.55
C GLU A 167 18.40 -20.57 -28.34
N SER A 168 18.81 -19.56 -29.09
CA SER A 168 20.16 -19.05 -28.93
C SER A 168 20.30 -18.40 -27.55
N ASP A 169 21.50 -18.43 -26.97
CA ASP A 169 21.76 -17.74 -25.69
C ASP A 169 21.30 -16.27 -25.73
N ARG A 170 21.38 -15.65 -26.92
CA ARG A 170 20.89 -14.28 -27.15
C ARG A 170 19.37 -14.15 -27.08
N ASP A 171 18.63 -15.08 -27.66
CA ASP A 171 17.16 -15.05 -27.64
C ASP A 171 16.64 -15.26 -26.21
N ARG A 172 17.30 -16.14 -25.45
CA ARG A 172 17.00 -16.38 -24.04
C ARG A 172 17.27 -15.15 -23.17
N GLU A 173 18.39 -14.49 -23.40
CA GLU A 173 18.77 -13.28 -22.67
C GLU A 173 17.81 -12.13 -22.96
N GLU A 174 17.39 -11.96 -24.22
CA GLU A 174 16.40 -10.96 -24.62
C GLU A 174 15.02 -11.25 -24.02
N ARG A 175 14.57 -12.51 -24.02
CA ARG A 175 13.31 -12.90 -23.37
C ARG A 175 13.35 -12.62 -21.86
N ASN A 176 14.46 -12.96 -21.20
CA ASN A 176 14.65 -12.68 -19.77
C ASN A 176 14.65 -11.17 -19.49
N ARG A 177 15.30 -10.38 -20.34
CA ARG A 177 15.29 -8.91 -20.27
C ARG A 177 13.86 -8.38 -20.40
N GLN A 178 13.09 -8.86 -21.36
CA GLN A 178 11.71 -8.44 -21.57
C GLN A 178 10.81 -8.82 -20.38
N ASN A 179 10.99 -10.02 -19.82
CA ASN A 179 10.28 -10.47 -18.62
C ASN A 179 10.62 -9.61 -17.39
N ASP A 180 11.91 -9.26 -17.20
CA ASP A 180 12.34 -8.35 -16.13
C ASP A 180 11.72 -6.95 -16.26
N LEU A 181 11.71 -6.38 -17.48
CA LEU A 181 11.06 -5.10 -17.76
C LEU A 181 9.55 -5.16 -17.48
N THR A 182 8.91 -6.26 -17.87
CA THR A 182 7.47 -6.48 -17.61
C THR A 182 7.16 -6.53 -16.12
N MET A 183 7.97 -7.26 -15.34
CA MET A 183 7.81 -7.34 -13.87
C MET A 183 8.07 -5.98 -13.20
N LYS A 184 9.08 -5.22 -13.67
CA LYS A 184 9.34 -3.86 -13.19
C LYS A 184 8.17 -2.93 -13.47
N LEU A 185 7.59 -3.01 -14.67
CA LEU A 185 6.44 -2.20 -15.05
C LEU A 185 5.22 -2.52 -14.19
N LEU A 186 4.92 -3.82 -14.01
CA LEU A 186 3.83 -4.29 -13.14
C LEU A 186 3.99 -3.78 -11.71
N ASN A 187 5.20 -3.82 -11.17
CA ASN A 187 5.47 -3.29 -9.82
C ASN A 187 5.20 -1.78 -9.74
N VAL A 188 5.62 -1.01 -10.74
CA VAL A 188 5.35 0.43 -10.80
C VAL A 188 3.85 0.70 -10.93
N GLU A 189 3.11 -0.07 -11.73
CA GLU A 189 1.65 0.08 -11.83
C GLU A 189 0.92 -0.20 -10.52
N ASN A 190 1.36 -1.23 -9.78
CA ASN A 190 0.83 -1.53 -8.45
C ASN A 190 1.07 -0.37 -7.46
N GLU A 191 2.29 0.18 -7.44
CA GLU A 191 2.62 1.34 -6.61
C GLU A 191 1.83 2.59 -7.02
N LEU A 192 1.58 2.75 -8.33
CA LEU A 192 0.75 3.84 -8.87
C LEU A 192 -0.69 3.73 -8.40
N ARG A 193 -1.26 2.52 -8.42
CA ARG A 193 -2.62 2.27 -7.93
C ARG A 193 -2.73 2.58 -6.44
N GLU A 194 -1.81 2.06 -5.64
CA GLU A 194 -1.80 2.27 -4.19
C GLU A 194 -1.69 3.76 -3.84
N THR A 195 -0.78 4.49 -4.48
CA THR A 195 -0.61 5.94 -4.23
C THR A 195 -1.81 6.77 -4.69
N VAL A 196 -2.49 6.38 -5.76
CA VAL A 196 -3.74 7.02 -6.21
C VAL A 196 -4.89 6.74 -5.23
N ASP A 197 -5.00 5.50 -4.74
CA ASP A 197 -6.02 5.13 -3.76
C ASP A 197 -5.82 5.88 -2.44
N GLU A 198 -4.57 5.99 -1.96
CA GLU A 198 -4.21 6.78 -0.78
C GLU A 198 -4.56 8.27 -0.97
N LEU A 199 -4.28 8.83 -2.15
CA LEU A 199 -4.66 10.20 -2.47
C LEU A 199 -6.18 10.37 -2.46
N ALA A 200 -6.93 9.44 -3.04
CA ALA A 200 -8.39 9.46 -3.07
C ALA A 200 -9.01 9.36 -1.67
N GLU A 201 -8.41 8.58 -0.77
CA GLU A 201 -8.80 8.51 0.65
C GLU A 201 -8.57 9.84 1.37
N LEU A 202 -7.39 10.44 1.20
CA LEU A 202 -7.13 11.77 1.78
C LEU A 202 -8.14 12.81 1.31
N TYR A 203 -8.56 12.77 0.04
CA TYR A 203 -9.57 13.68 -0.47
C TYR A 203 -10.95 13.44 0.14
N ARG A 204 -11.34 12.18 0.36
CA ARG A 204 -12.62 11.83 1.01
C ARG A 204 -12.67 12.28 2.46
N GLU A 205 -11.57 12.18 3.19
CA GLU A 205 -11.50 12.53 4.62
C GLU A 205 -11.41 14.04 4.86
N ARG A 206 -10.60 14.75 4.08
CA ARG A 206 -10.28 16.17 4.29
C ARG A 206 -11.03 17.15 3.40
N GLY A 207 -11.94 16.67 2.55
CA GLY A 207 -12.86 17.50 1.77
C GLY A 207 -12.17 18.51 0.83
N GLY A 208 -11.00 18.14 0.27
CA GLY A 208 -10.24 18.99 -0.66
C GLY A 208 -8.99 19.63 -0.07
N ASN A 209 -8.93 19.88 1.24
CA ASN A 209 -7.73 20.46 1.87
C ASN A 209 -6.74 19.38 2.30
N THR A 210 -6.02 18.80 1.35
CA THR A 210 -5.13 17.64 1.57
C THR A 210 -3.76 18.00 2.18
N GLY A 211 -3.45 19.28 2.36
CA GLY A 211 -2.22 19.75 3.03
C GLY A 211 -0.93 19.20 2.41
N LEU A 212 0.11 19.06 3.23
CA LEU A 212 1.44 18.59 2.79
C LEU A 212 1.43 17.14 2.31
N SER A 213 0.59 16.26 2.91
CA SER A 213 0.49 14.86 2.52
C SER A 213 -0.10 14.70 1.12
N GLY A 214 -1.12 15.48 0.76
CA GLY A 214 -1.66 15.50 -0.60
C GLY A 214 -0.65 15.93 -1.65
N VAL A 215 0.16 16.95 -1.35
CA VAL A 215 1.24 17.41 -2.25
C VAL A 215 2.28 16.31 -2.44
N ALA A 216 2.69 15.63 -1.36
CA ALA A 216 3.66 14.54 -1.43
C ALA A 216 3.15 13.37 -2.29
N LEU A 217 1.89 12.96 -2.12
CA LEU A 217 1.30 11.88 -2.93
C LEU A 217 1.15 12.27 -4.39
N LYS A 218 0.69 13.48 -4.71
CA LYS A 218 0.64 13.98 -6.10
C LYS A 218 2.02 13.94 -6.75
N GLN A 219 3.05 14.37 -6.03
CA GLN A 219 4.44 14.33 -6.52
C GLN A 219 4.93 12.89 -6.71
N ARG A 220 4.61 11.98 -5.79
CA ARG A 220 4.95 10.55 -5.91
C ARG A 220 4.30 9.91 -7.14
N ILE A 221 3.02 10.20 -7.41
CA ILE A 221 2.32 9.73 -8.62
C ILE A 221 3.06 10.17 -9.89
N VAL A 222 3.49 11.44 -9.97
CA VAL A 222 4.25 11.95 -11.13
C VAL A 222 5.59 11.21 -11.30
N ILE A 223 6.30 10.95 -10.20
CA ILE A 223 7.57 10.20 -10.21
C ILE A 223 7.35 8.76 -10.70
N LEU A 224 6.28 8.10 -10.26
CA LEU A 224 5.95 6.74 -10.68
C LEU A 224 5.62 6.67 -12.17
N TYR A 225 4.85 7.63 -12.69
CA TYR A 225 4.63 7.72 -14.14
C TYR A 225 5.92 7.97 -14.91
N GLN A 226 6.83 8.79 -14.39
CA GLN A 226 8.13 9.02 -15.02
C GLN A 226 8.95 7.73 -15.10
N ARG A 227 8.98 6.95 -14.01
CA ARG A 227 9.62 5.64 -13.96
C ARG A 227 8.97 4.63 -14.92
N ALA A 228 7.64 4.63 -15.04
CA ALA A 228 6.92 3.78 -15.99
C ALA A 228 7.31 4.11 -17.44
N VAL A 229 7.42 5.40 -17.77
CA VAL A 229 7.87 5.86 -19.10
C VAL A 229 9.31 5.41 -19.38
N GLU A 230 10.22 5.46 -18.40
CA GLU A 230 11.59 4.98 -18.56
C GLU A 230 11.67 3.48 -18.80
N ILE A 231 10.88 2.69 -18.06
CA ILE A 231 10.77 1.24 -18.27
C ILE A 231 10.17 0.94 -19.65
N ALA A 232 9.12 1.65 -20.06
CA ALA A 232 8.51 1.51 -21.38
C ALA A 232 9.47 1.89 -22.52
N ARG A 233 10.35 2.88 -22.33
CA ARG A 233 11.40 3.17 -23.33
C ARG A 233 12.42 2.05 -23.43
N ALA A 234 12.71 1.37 -22.32
CA ALA A 234 13.66 0.27 -22.29
C ALA A 234 13.14 -1.01 -22.99
N THR A 235 11.82 -1.16 -23.17
CA THR A 235 11.23 -2.25 -23.97
C THR A 235 11.31 -2.00 -25.48
N GLY A 236 11.60 -0.76 -25.89
CA GLY A 236 11.57 -0.35 -27.30
C GLY A 236 10.16 -0.21 -27.90
N ASP A 237 9.10 -0.40 -27.09
CA ASP A 237 7.72 -0.25 -27.54
C ASP A 237 7.27 1.21 -27.45
N GLU A 238 7.36 1.92 -28.57
CA GLU A 238 6.95 3.31 -28.71
C GLU A 238 5.46 3.54 -28.43
N SER A 239 4.61 2.52 -28.63
CA SER A 239 3.17 2.63 -28.34
C SER A 239 2.92 2.68 -26.83
N LEU A 240 3.66 1.87 -26.06
CA LEU A 240 3.62 1.82 -24.61
C LEU A 240 4.14 3.13 -24.00
N VAL A 241 5.22 3.69 -24.55
CA VAL A 241 5.76 4.99 -24.12
C VAL A 241 4.70 6.09 -24.26
N ARG A 242 4.06 6.19 -25.42
CA ARG A 242 3.00 7.18 -25.67
C ARG A 242 1.79 6.97 -24.77
N GLU A 243 1.47 5.73 -24.42
CA GLU A 243 0.39 5.43 -23.48
C GLU A 243 0.68 5.99 -22.10
N TYR A 244 1.86 5.71 -21.53
CA TYR A 244 2.22 6.19 -20.19
C TYR A 244 2.41 7.70 -20.15
N GLU A 245 2.97 8.31 -21.20
CA GLU A 245 3.07 9.78 -21.29
C GLU A 245 1.68 10.43 -21.29
N ARG A 246 0.74 9.89 -22.08
CA ARG A 246 -0.65 10.36 -22.09
C ARG A 246 -1.35 10.17 -20.74
N ARG A 247 -1.15 9.02 -20.08
CA ARG A 247 -1.70 8.76 -18.73
C ARG A 247 -1.13 9.73 -17.71
N LYS A 248 0.19 10.01 -17.78
CA LYS A 248 0.87 11.00 -16.94
C LYS A 248 0.25 12.38 -17.09
N GLU A 249 0.11 12.89 -18.32
CA GLU A 249 -0.47 14.21 -18.57
C GLU A 249 -1.92 14.32 -18.07
N LYS A 250 -2.74 13.30 -18.34
CA LYS A 250 -4.12 13.24 -17.83
C LYS A 250 -4.16 13.27 -16.30
N SER A 251 -3.28 12.51 -15.64
CA SER A 251 -3.20 12.48 -14.18
C SER A 251 -2.78 13.83 -13.60
N ILE A 252 -1.79 14.49 -14.20
CA ILE A 252 -1.31 15.82 -13.78
C ILE A 252 -2.44 16.85 -13.93
N SER A 253 -3.12 16.85 -15.07
CA SER A 253 -4.24 17.75 -15.33
C SER A 253 -5.38 17.54 -14.33
N ALA A 254 -5.76 16.28 -14.06
CA ALA A 254 -6.75 15.96 -13.05
C ALA A 254 -6.30 16.43 -11.65
N MET A 255 -5.05 16.18 -11.26
CA MET A 255 -4.51 16.60 -9.96
C MET A 255 -4.45 18.12 -9.78
N GLN A 256 -4.27 18.88 -10.86
CA GLN A 256 -4.33 20.35 -10.84
C GLN A 256 -5.75 20.88 -10.66
N MET A 257 -6.76 20.18 -11.19
CA MET A 257 -8.17 20.52 -11.00
C MET A 257 -8.70 20.18 -9.59
N MET A 258 -7.97 19.37 -8.82
CA MET A 258 -8.32 18.96 -7.45
C MET A 258 -7.75 19.88 -6.35
N ASN A 259 -7.32 21.11 -6.70
CA ASN A 259 -6.82 22.11 -5.75
C ASN A 259 -7.90 23.09 -5.30
#